data_AF-A0A3M9MPN5-F1
#
_entry.id   AF-A0A3M9MPN5-F1
#
_cell.length_a   1.000
_cell.length_b   1.000
_cell.length_c   1.000
_cell.angle_alpha   90.00
_cell.angle_beta   90.00
_cell.angle_gamma   90.00
#
_symmetry.space_group_name_H-M   'P 1'
#
loop_
_entity.id
_entity.type
_entity.pdbx_description
1 polymer ?
#
loop_
_entity_poly.entity_id
_entity_poly.type
_entity_poly.pdbx_seq_one_letter_code
_entity_poly.pdbx_strand_id
1 'polypeptide(L)'
;MNFDFGEQINPDLEKKDYSKAVSIAETALKSIPTTDFHSIIGQSLVGQAGGVANWIDNFHKTVSKVIEPRALYFEMNEFDINTDTWYIDGFAFSEDGGLNLEDMDWLSDVSQETMTTEEYVITGYENLQEAFENIELDTDEQQDARDWCEQLVIARFMELMGAAHKEAKEQNMEWAELPLYFTEHSYDFIVKSE
;
A
#
# COMPACT_ATOMS: atom_id res chain seq x y z
N MET A 1 10.60 -2.13 10.44
CA MET A 1 9.63 -1.05 10.61
C MET A 1 9.51 -0.59 12.06
N ASN A 2 9.41 0.73 12.27
CA ASN A 2 9.18 1.35 13.58
C ASN A 2 7.68 1.72 13.74
N PHE A 3 6.96 0.97 14.57
CA PHE A 3 5.51 1.10 14.72
C PHE A 3 5.08 2.40 15.42
N ASP A 4 5.94 3.02 16.23
CA ASP A 4 5.65 4.26 16.95
C ASP A 4 5.37 5.45 16.00
N PHE A 5 5.92 5.38 14.79
CA PHE A 5 5.72 6.38 13.73
C PHE A 5 4.38 6.13 13.03
N GLY A 6 4.07 4.85 12.79
CA GLY A 6 2.78 4.41 12.23
C GLY A 6 1.60 4.81 13.11
N GLU A 7 1.72 4.67 14.44
CA GLU A 7 0.67 5.07 15.40
C GLU A 7 0.23 6.54 15.23
N GLN A 8 1.10 7.42 14.74
CA GLN A 8 0.79 8.83 14.55
C GLN A 8 -0.08 9.11 13.32
N ILE A 9 -0.02 8.26 12.29
CA ILE A 9 -0.73 8.47 11.02
C ILE A 9 -1.86 7.46 10.76
N ASN A 10 -1.79 6.27 11.38
CA ASN A 10 -2.79 5.21 11.21
C ASN A 10 -4.24 5.67 11.51
N PRO A 11 -4.51 6.50 12.54
CA PRO A 11 -5.87 7.00 12.76
C PRO A 11 -6.45 7.87 11.63
N ASP A 12 -5.58 8.47 10.81
CA ASP A 12 -5.98 9.25 9.64
C ASP A 12 -6.06 8.35 8.39
N LEU A 13 -5.16 7.37 8.24
CA LEU A 13 -5.22 6.36 7.19
C LEU A 13 -6.50 5.50 7.29
N GLU A 14 -6.91 5.12 8.50
CA GLU A 14 -8.15 4.36 8.77
C GLU A 14 -9.39 5.14 8.30
N LYS A 15 -9.36 6.47 8.47
CA LYS A 15 -10.41 7.40 8.03
C LYS A 15 -10.26 7.81 6.57
N LYS A 16 -9.28 7.25 5.85
CA LYS A 16 -8.92 7.60 4.47
C LYS A 16 -8.57 9.07 4.28
N ASP A 17 -8.13 9.75 5.33
CA ASP A 17 -7.58 11.11 5.25
C ASP A 17 -6.09 11.04 4.89
N TYR A 18 -5.82 10.48 3.70
CA TYR A 18 -4.44 10.28 3.21
C TYR A 18 -3.68 11.60 3.13
N SER A 19 -4.35 12.68 2.73
CA SER A 19 -3.74 14.01 2.66
C SER A 19 -3.22 14.46 4.03
N LYS A 20 -3.97 14.20 5.10
CA LYS A 20 -3.54 14.56 6.46
C LYS A 20 -2.42 13.65 6.96
N ALA A 21 -2.55 12.34 6.78
CA ALA A 21 -1.50 11.37 7.14
C ALA A 21 -0.15 11.73 6.48
N VAL A 22 -0.16 11.99 5.16
CA VAL A 22 1.03 12.41 4.42
C VAL A 22 1.52 13.78 4.91
N SER A 23 0.63 14.75 5.16
CA SER A 23 1.05 16.06 5.66
C SER A 23 1.76 15.97 7.02
N ILE A 24 1.32 15.07 7.91
CA ILE A 24 1.96 14.85 9.22
C ILE A 24 3.37 14.30 9.00
N ALA A 25 3.48 13.21 8.25
CA ALA A 25 4.76 12.54 8.03
C ALA A 25 5.76 13.41 7.25
N GLU A 26 5.32 14.15 6.24
CA GLU A 26 6.18 15.12 5.54
C GLU A 26 6.66 16.25 6.47
N THR A 27 5.80 16.73 7.37
CA THR A 27 6.18 17.80 8.31
C THR A 27 7.23 17.29 9.30
N ALA A 28 7.06 16.06 9.79
CA ALA A 28 8.02 15.42 10.66
C ALA A 28 9.35 15.19 9.95
N LEU A 29 9.35 14.63 8.73
CA LEU A 29 10.54 14.43 7.93
C LEU A 29 11.28 15.75 7.65
N LYS A 30 10.57 16.83 7.29
CA LYS A 30 11.15 18.18 7.07
C LYS A 30 11.83 18.77 8.30
N SER A 31 11.56 18.26 9.51
CA SER A 31 12.18 18.72 10.74
C SER A 31 13.53 18.06 11.04
N ILE A 32 13.86 17.00 10.30
CA ILE A 32 15.10 16.23 10.40
C ILE A 32 16.13 16.79 9.41
N PRO A 33 17.46 16.68 9.69
CA PRO A 33 18.48 16.99 8.69
C PRO A 33 18.24 16.26 7.37
N THR A 34 18.49 16.94 6.25
CA THR A 34 18.23 16.39 4.93
C THR A 34 19.06 15.15 4.63
N THR A 35 18.38 14.12 4.14
CA THR A 35 18.91 12.82 3.69
C THR A 35 18.27 12.46 2.33
N ASP A 36 18.70 11.37 1.69
CA ASP A 36 18.13 10.94 0.41
C ASP A 36 16.65 10.54 0.53
N PHE A 37 16.21 10.14 1.72
CA PHE A 37 14.80 9.89 2.06
C PHE A 37 13.90 11.10 1.90
N HIS A 38 14.44 12.33 1.95
CA HIS A 38 13.64 13.54 1.73
C HIS A 38 13.13 13.68 0.29
N SER A 39 13.64 12.87 -0.64
CA SER A 39 13.17 12.87 -2.03
C SER A 39 11.69 12.51 -2.16
N ILE A 40 11.09 11.79 -1.20
CA ILE A 40 9.66 11.43 -1.20
C ILE A 40 8.73 12.65 -1.01
N ILE A 41 9.22 13.75 -0.43
CA ILE A 41 8.41 14.92 -0.10
C ILE A 41 7.76 15.49 -1.36
N GLY A 42 6.43 15.64 -1.34
CA GLY A 42 5.65 16.15 -2.44
C GLY A 42 5.46 15.18 -3.62
N GLN A 43 6.04 13.98 -3.57
CA GLN A 43 5.75 12.95 -4.57
C GLN A 43 4.42 12.27 -4.29
N SER A 44 3.74 11.80 -5.34
CA SER A 44 2.47 11.09 -5.24
C SER A 44 2.41 9.96 -6.25
N LEU A 45 1.74 8.87 -5.86
CA LEU A 45 1.49 7.72 -6.73
C LEU A 45 0.14 7.80 -7.45
N VAL A 46 -0.75 8.72 -7.09
CA VAL A 46 -2.15 8.79 -7.59
C VAL A 46 -2.25 8.84 -9.12
N GLY A 47 -1.22 9.35 -9.82
CA GLY A 47 -1.16 9.31 -11.28
C GLY A 47 -1.17 7.88 -11.89
N GLN A 48 -0.89 6.85 -11.08
CA GLN A 48 -0.90 5.44 -11.46
C GLN A 48 -2.25 4.75 -11.18
N ALA A 49 -3.22 5.44 -10.56
CA ALA A 49 -4.50 4.87 -10.13
C ALA A 49 -5.25 4.12 -11.25
N GLY A 50 -5.32 4.69 -12.46
CA GLY A 50 -5.96 4.03 -13.59
C GLY A 50 -5.21 2.80 -14.09
N GLY A 51 -3.89 2.78 -13.96
CA GLY A 51 -3.08 1.58 -14.22
C GLY A 51 -3.42 0.47 -13.24
N VAL A 52 -3.47 0.79 -11.95
CA VAL A 52 -3.85 -0.15 -10.88
C VAL A 52 -5.28 -0.65 -11.07
N ALA A 53 -6.25 0.24 -11.34
CA ALA A 53 -7.65 -0.15 -11.53
C ALA A 53 -7.83 -1.16 -12.68
N ASN A 54 -7.13 -0.94 -13.80
CA ASN A 54 -7.14 -1.87 -14.93
C ASN A 54 -6.43 -3.20 -14.63
N TRP A 55 -5.34 -3.16 -13.86
CA TRP A 55 -4.66 -4.39 -13.41
C TRP A 55 -5.58 -5.22 -12.49
N ILE A 56 -6.24 -4.59 -11.52
CA ILE A 56 -7.24 -5.25 -10.64
C ILE A 56 -8.40 -5.81 -11.47
N ASP A 57 -8.90 -5.08 -12.46
CA ASP A 57 -9.98 -5.56 -13.32
C ASP A 57 -9.60 -6.83 -14.10
N ASN A 58 -8.36 -6.90 -14.61
CA ASN A 58 -7.83 -8.09 -15.26
C ASN A 58 -7.65 -9.26 -14.28
N PHE A 59 -7.16 -8.98 -13.08
CA PHE A 59 -7.05 -9.96 -12.00
C PHE A 59 -8.44 -10.53 -11.64
N HIS A 60 -9.41 -9.66 -11.34
CA HIS A 60 -10.79 -10.02 -11.03
C HIS A 60 -11.41 -10.90 -12.12
N LYS A 61 -11.30 -10.53 -13.40
CA LYS A 61 -11.82 -11.34 -14.52
C LYS A 61 -11.17 -12.72 -14.63
N THR A 62 -9.93 -12.85 -14.19
CA THR A 62 -9.19 -14.11 -14.22
C THR A 62 -9.65 -15.01 -13.08
N VAL A 63 -9.67 -14.48 -11.86
CA VAL A 63 -10.04 -15.26 -10.67
C VAL A 63 -11.53 -15.58 -10.61
N SER A 64 -12.40 -14.74 -11.18
CA SER A 64 -13.85 -15.00 -11.34
C SER A 64 -14.19 -16.20 -12.22
N LYS A 65 -13.19 -16.81 -12.88
CA LYS A 65 -13.35 -18.10 -13.59
C LYS A 65 -13.15 -19.31 -12.68
N VAL A 66 -12.55 -19.11 -11.51
CA VAL A 66 -12.18 -20.15 -10.55
C VAL A 66 -13.09 -20.09 -9.32
N ILE A 67 -13.31 -18.88 -8.80
CA ILE A 67 -14.18 -18.62 -7.64
C ILE A 67 -15.19 -17.51 -7.95
N GLU A 68 -16.14 -17.26 -7.05
CA GLU A 68 -16.96 -16.04 -7.04
C GLU A 68 -16.37 -15.08 -6.01
N PRO A 69 -15.60 -14.05 -6.40
CA PRO A 69 -14.95 -13.16 -5.44
C PRO A 69 -15.98 -12.39 -4.62
N ARG A 70 -15.76 -12.35 -3.31
CA ARG A 70 -16.52 -11.57 -2.33
C ARG A 70 -15.68 -10.49 -1.67
N ALA A 71 -14.36 -10.61 -1.71
CA ALA A 71 -13.43 -9.60 -1.23
C ALA A 71 -12.11 -9.68 -2.03
N LEU A 72 -11.42 -8.55 -2.12
CA LEU A 72 -10.08 -8.44 -2.67
C LEU A 72 -9.14 -7.89 -1.59
N TYR A 73 -7.90 -8.35 -1.60
CA TYR A 73 -6.86 -7.90 -0.70
C TYR A 73 -5.59 -7.63 -1.49
N PHE A 74 -4.86 -6.56 -1.13
CA PHE A 74 -3.66 -6.15 -1.84
C PHE A 74 -2.55 -5.80 -0.86
N GLU A 75 -1.37 -6.35 -1.11
CA GLU A 75 -0.18 -6.07 -0.31
C GLU A 75 0.87 -5.37 -1.16
N MET A 76 1.42 -4.27 -0.67
CA MET A 76 2.73 -3.83 -1.14
C MET A 76 3.80 -4.77 -0.59
N ASN A 77 4.77 -5.15 -1.39
CA ASN A 77 5.87 -6.00 -0.93
C ASN A 77 6.66 -5.37 0.23
N GLU A 78 7.45 -6.18 0.94
CA GLU A 78 8.35 -5.73 2.01
C GLU A 78 9.48 -4.87 1.41
N PHE A 79 9.14 -3.62 1.09
CA PHE A 79 9.83 -2.75 0.15
C PHE A 79 11.11 -2.15 0.74
N ASP A 80 11.20 -2.10 2.06
CA ASP A 80 12.33 -1.58 2.83
C ASP A 80 13.48 -2.60 2.95
N ILE A 81 13.20 -3.87 2.62
CA ILE A 81 14.19 -4.96 2.46
C ILE A 81 14.37 -5.32 0.98
N ASN A 82 13.27 -5.43 0.22
CA ASN A 82 13.28 -5.77 -1.21
C ASN A 82 13.27 -4.48 -2.05
N THR A 83 14.42 -3.84 -2.10
CA THR A 83 14.57 -2.48 -2.64
C THR A 83 14.67 -2.44 -4.17
N ASP A 84 15.02 -3.54 -4.83
CA ASP A 84 15.20 -3.61 -6.29
C ASP A 84 13.94 -3.26 -7.09
N THR A 85 12.77 -3.66 -6.59
CA THR A 85 11.49 -3.42 -7.26
C THR A 85 10.38 -3.38 -6.22
N TRP A 86 9.62 -2.30 -6.24
CA TRP A 86 8.43 -2.15 -5.40
C TRP A 86 7.19 -2.50 -6.21
N TYR A 87 6.34 -3.34 -5.66
CA TYR A 87 5.19 -3.87 -6.38
C TYR A 87 4.03 -4.21 -5.45
N ILE A 88 2.87 -4.47 -6.06
CA ILE A 88 1.63 -4.83 -5.39
C ILE A 88 1.25 -6.26 -5.80
N ASP A 89 1.02 -7.10 -4.80
CA ASP A 89 0.39 -8.41 -4.93
C ASP A 89 -1.12 -8.32 -4.67
N GLY A 90 -1.89 -9.14 -5.37
CA GLY A 90 -3.34 -9.19 -5.24
C GLY A 90 -3.85 -10.59 -4.90
N PHE A 91 -4.86 -10.63 -4.05
CA PHE A 91 -5.50 -11.84 -3.54
C PHE A 91 -7.01 -11.68 -3.62
N ALA A 92 -7.71 -12.75 -3.96
CA ALA A 92 -9.17 -12.75 -4.00
C ALA A 92 -9.73 -13.90 -3.16
N PHE A 93 -10.85 -13.61 -2.49
CA PHE A 93 -11.46 -14.53 -1.53
C PHE A 93 -12.92 -14.74 -1.88
N SER A 94 -13.41 -15.96 -1.66
CA SER A 94 -14.83 -16.31 -1.85
C SER A 94 -15.73 -15.88 -0.69
N GLU A 95 -15.16 -15.31 0.37
CA GLU A 95 -15.87 -14.78 1.53
C GLU A 95 -15.30 -13.41 1.92
N ASP A 96 -16.14 -12.55 2.52
CA ASP A 96 -15.69 -11.32 3.19
C ASP A 96 -15.77 -11.54 4.70
N GLY A 97 -14.64 -11.84 5.33
CA GLY A 97 -14.54 -12.01 6.79
C GLY A 97 -14.61 -10.71 7.58
N GLY A 98 -14.59 -9.56 6.90
CA GLY A 98 -14.58 -8.24 7.52
C GLY A 98 -13.20 -7.78 7.98
N LEU A 99 -13.16 -6.58 8.58
CA LEU A 99 -11.94 -6.00 9.15
C LEU A 99 -11.97 -6.17 10.67
N ASN A 100 -11.39 -7.26 11.16
CA ASN A 100 -11.11 -7.46 12.58
C ASN A 100 -9.63 -7.81 12.73
N LEU A 101 -8.79 -6.82 13.06
CA LEU A 101 -7.33 -7.02 13.13
C LEU A 101 -6.90 -8.09 14.15
N GLU A 102 -7.76 -8.45 15.11
CA GLU A 102 -7.51 -9.55 16.06
C GLU A 102 -7.89 -10.94 15.50
N ASP A 103 -8.62 -11.00 14.37
CA ASP A 103 -9.14 -12.22 13.74
C ASP A 103 -9.25 -12.01 12.21
N MET A 104 -8.10 -12.04 11.54
CA MET A 104 -7.98 -11.97 10.07
C MET A 104 -7.70 -13.35 9.46
N ASP A 105 -8.05 -14.45 10.15
CA ASP A 105 -7.73 -15.82 9.72
C ASP A 105 -8.27 -16.15 8.32
N TRP A 106 -9.36 -15.50 7.88
CA TRP A 106 -9.93 -15.66 6.54
C TRP A 106 -8.97 -15.26 5.41
N LEU A 107 -7.96 -14.42 5.69
CA LEU A 107 -6.91 -14.09 4.72
C LEU A 107 -5.93 -15.25 4.47
N SER A 108 -5.95 -16.31 5.29
CA SER A 108 -5.07 -17.47 5.11
C SER A 108 -5.57 -18.46 4.05
N ASP A 109 -6.82 -18.35 3.62
CA ASP A 109 -7.45 -19.21 2.60
C ASP A 109 -7.05 -18.80 1.17
N VAL A 110 -5.75 -18.59 0.95
CA VAL A 110 -5.17 -18.24 -0.35
C VAL A 110 -4.62 -19.46 -1.09
N SER A 111 -4.69 -19.41 -2.42
CA SER A 111 -4.09 -20.40 -3.32
C SER A 111 -3.46 -19.70 -4.51
N GLN A 112 -2.56 -20.38 -5.22
CA GLN A 112 -1.96 -19.82 -6.44
C GLN A 112 -3.01 -19.42 -7.51
N GLU A 113 -4.19 -20.04 -7.52
CA GLU A 113 -5.26 -19.72 -8.47
C GLU A 113 -6.06 -18.47 -8.06
N THR A 114 -5.95 -18.05 -6.80
CA THR A 114 -6.63 -16.87 -6.24
C THR A 114 -5.70 -15.69 -5.99
N MET A 115 -4.44 -15.80 -6.45
CA MET A 115 -3.41 -14.78 -6.39
C MET A 115 -3.15 -14.18 -7.78
N THR A 116 -2.60 -12.98 -7.80
CA THR A 116 -2.03 -12.39 -9.02
C THR A 116 -0.91 -13.26 -9.56
N THR A 117 -0.81 -13.36 -10.89
CA THR A 117 0.28 -14.08 -11.59
C THR A 117 1.36 -13.14 -12.11
N GLU A 118 1.04 -11.85 -12.20
CA GLU A 118 1.95 -10.76 -12.53
C GLU A 118 1.66 -9.63 -11.55
N GLU A 119 2.70 -9.15 -10.86
CA GLU A 119 2.59 -8.08 -9.88
C GLU A 119 2.41 -6.72 -10.57
N TYR A 120 1.79 -5.77 -9.87
CA TYR A 120 1.78 -4.38 -10.35
C TYR A 120 3.04 -3.66 -9.87
N VAL A 121 3.98 -3.38 -10.78
CA VAL A 121 5.19 -2.64 -10.44
C VAL A 121 4.87 -1.16 -10.23
N ILE A 122 5.22 -0.64 -9.05
CA ILE A 122 5.14 0.77 -8.70
C ILE A 122 6.36 1.49 -9.29
N THR A 123 6.11 2.54 -10.06
CA THR A 123 7.16 3.36 -10.69
C THR A 123 7.20 4.77 -10.12
N GLY A 124 8.31 5.48 -10.35
CA GLY A 124 8.52 6.86 -9.94
C GLY A 124 9.21 7.03 -8.58
N TYR A 125 9.46 5.93 -7.86
CA TYR A 125 10.17 5.88 -6.57
C TYR A 125 11.56 5.25 -6.68
N GLU A 126 12.15 5.15 -7.87
CA GLU A 126 13.44 4.48 -8.10
C GLU A 126 14.61 5.13 -7.33
N ASN A 127 14.58 6.46 -7.15
CA ASN A 127 15.57 7.14 -6.31
C ASN A 127 15.43 6.76 -4.82
N LEU A 128 14.22 6.44 -4.36
CA LEU A 128 13.98 5.99 -2.99
C LEU A 128 14.40 4.54 -2.83
N GLN A 129 14.12 3.68 -3.81
CA GLN A 129 14.63 2.32 -3.88
C GLN A 129 16.15 2.28 -3.69
N GLU A 130 16.89 3.14 -4.41
CA GLU A 130 18.35 3.28 -4.24
C GLU A 130 18.75 3.76 -2.84
N ALA A 131 17.99 4.70 -2.25
CA ALA A 131 18.22 5.20 -0.90
C ALA A 131 17.97 4.13 0.18
N PHE A 132 17.01 3.23 -0.03
CA PHE A 132 16.76 2.08 0.85
C PHE A 132 17.77 0.95 0.64
N GLU A 133 18.34 0.79 -0.55
CA GLU A 133 19.37 -0.22 -0.81
C GLU A 133 20.72 0.17 -0.17
N ASN A 134 21.13 1.43 -0.36
CA ASN A 134 22.48 1.90 -0.02
C ASN A 134 22.56 2.55 1.38
N ILE A 135 21.89 1.95 2.34
CA ILE A 135 21.71 2.51 3.68
C ILE A 135 23.02 2.50 4.49
N GLU A 136 23.48 3.68 4.91
CA GLU A 136 24.37 3.89 6.06
C GLU A 136 23.65 4.76 7.11
N LEU A 137 23.14 4.13 8.18
CA LEU A 137 22.47 4.82 9.31
C LEU A 137 23.45 4.89 10.48
N ASP A 138 24.21 5.98 10.52
CA ASP A 138 25.19 6.23 11.57
C ASP A 138 24.61 7.05 12.74
N THR A 139 23.44 7.66 12.56
CA THR A 139 22.79 8.49 13.59
C THR A 139 21.30 8.19 13.74
N ASP A 140 20.77 8.49 14.93
CA ASP A 140 19.34 8.36 15.24
C ASP A 140 18.50 9.21 14.27
N GLU A 141 18.97 10.40 13.87
CA GLU A 141 18.26 11.24 12.91
C GLU A 141 18.16 10.60 11.51
N GLN A 142 19.17 9.84 11.08
CA GLN A 142 19.11 9.12 9.81
C GLN A 142 18.11 7.97 9.88
N GLN A 143 18.06 7.25 11.01
CA GLN A 143 17.06 6.22 11.26
C GLN A 143 15.65 6.81 11.28
N ASP A 144 15.43 7.93 11.99
CA ASP A 144 14.15 8.61 12.03
C ASP A 144 13.71 9.09 10.63
N ALA A 145 14.65 9.56 9.80
CA ALA A 145 14.35 9.94 8.42
C ALA A 145 13.91 8.75 7.57
N ARG A 146 14.57 7.59 7.73
CA ARG A 146 14.18 6.34 7.06
C ARG A 146 12.79 5.91 7.51
N ASP A 147 12.54 5.88 8.82
CA ASP A 147 11.27 5.44 9.40
C ASP A 147 10.11 6.34 8.95
N TRP A 148 10.29 7.67 8.93
CA TRP A 148 9.28 8.58 8.37
C TRP A 148 9.07 8.39 6.87
N CYS A 149 10.12 8.09 6.13
CA CYS A 149 10.02 7.78 4.70
C CYS A 149 9.24 6.49 4.46
N GLU A 150 9.46 5.43 5.25
CA GLU A 150 8.67 4.20 5.19
C GLU A 150 7.19 4.50 5.39
N GLN A 151 6.84 5.25 6.43
CA GLN A 151 5.45 5.61 6.71
C GLN A 151 4.83 6.46 5.58
N LEU A 152 5.63 7.30 4.92
CA LEU A 152 5.19 8.04 3.74
C LEU A 152 4.95 7.12 2.53
N VAL A 153 5.83 6.14 2.28
CA VAL A 153 5.63 5.15 1.20
C VAL A 153 4.34 4.38 1.42
N ILE A 154 4.11 3.88 2.64
CA ILE A 154 2.88 3.16 3.02
C ILE A 154 1.64 4.05 2.82
N ALA A 155 1.67 5.28 3.33
CA ALA A 155 0.57 6.23 3.16
C ALA A 155 0.27 6.52 1.67
N ARG A 156 1.30 6.62 0.83
CA ARG A 156 1.16 6.86 -0.62
C ARG A 156 0.66 5.63 -1.38
N PHE A 157 1.05 4.44 -0.98
CA PHE A 157 0.46 3.20 -1.48
C PHE A 157 -1.03 3.12 -1.12
N MET A 158 -1.39 3.38 0.14
CA MET A 158 -2.80 3.38 0.57
C MET A 158 -3.63 4.44 -0.17
N GLU A 159 -3.07 5.63 -0.41
CA GLU A 159 -3.67 6.67 -1.24
C GLU A 159 -3.90 6.20 -2.68
N LEU A 160 -2.92 5.52 -3.28
CA LEU A 160 -3.02 4.93 -4.62
C LEU A 160 -4.15 3.89 -4.69
N MET A 161 -4.23 2.97 -3.73
CA MET A 161 -5.29 1.95 -3.69
C MET A 161 -6.68 2.56 -3.56
N GLY A 162 -6.84 3.55 -2.67
CA GLY A 162 -8.08 4.31 -2.54
C GLY A 162 -8.46 5.05 -3.82
N ALA A 163 -7.50 5.68 -4.50
CA ALA A 163 -7.73 6.35 -5.77
C ALA A 163 -8.11 5.38 -6.89
N ALA A 164 -7.45 4.21 -6.97
CA ALA A 164 -7.75 3.17 -7.96
C ALA A 164 -9.17 2.62 -7.78
N HIS A 165 -9.61 2.37 -6.54
CA HIS A 165 -10.96 1.89 -6.28
C HIS A 165 -12.02 2.94 -6.61
N LYS A 166 -11.75 4.22 -6.31
CA LYS A 166 -12.61 5.32 -6.74
C LYS A 166 -12.73 5.39 -8.26
N GLU A 167 -11.62 5.27 -8.98
CA GLU A 167 -11.62 5.28 -10.45
C GLU A 167 -12.42 4.10 -11.03
N ALA A 168 -12.30 2.91 -10.42
CA ALA A 168 -13.08 1.74 -10.81
C ALA A 168 -14.59 1.96 -10.65
N LYS A 169 -15.02 2.62 -9.57
CA LYS A 169 -16.43 3.00 -9.36
C LYS A 169 -16.91 3.99 -10.42
N GLU A 170 -16.11 5.02 -10.72
CA GLU A 170 -16.44 6.00 -11.76
C GLU A 170 -16.58 5.35 -13.14
N GLN A 171 -15.80 4.29 -13.40
CA GLN A 171 -15.83 3.51 -14.64
C GLN A 171 -16.85 2.36 -14.63
N ASN A 172 -17.55 2.12 -13.51
CA ASN A 172 -18.49 1.01 -13.30
C ASN A 172 -17.85 -0.37 -13.59
N MET A 173 -16.61 -0.58 -13.13
CA MET A 173 -15.96 -1.88 -13.23
C MET A 173 -16.67 -2.91 -12.33
N GLU A 174 -16.72 -4.18 -12.75
CA GLU A 174 -17.50 -5.21 -12.05
C GLU A 174 -17.05 -5.43 -10.60
N TRP A 175 -15.75 -5.28 -10.33
CA TRP A 175 -15.17 -5.47 -9.00
C TRP A 175 -15.34 -4.25 -8.08
N ALA A 176 -15.78 -3.09 -8.60
CA ALA A 176 -15.79 -1.83 -7.87
C ALA A 176 -16.74 -1.83 -6.65
N GLU A 177 -17.68 -2.76 -6.58
CA GLU A 177 -18.59 -2.94 -5.44
C GLU A 177 -18.07 -3.95 -4.41
N LEU A 178 -16.96 -4.64 -4.70
CA LEU A 178 -16.35 -5.58 -3.75
C LEU A 178 -15.59 -4.83 -2.65
N PRO A 179 -15.66 -5.31 -1.40
CA PRO A 179 -14.71 -4.98 -0.35
C PRO A 179 -13.27 -5.12 -0.84
N LEU A 180 -12.50 -4.04 -0.72
CA LEU A 180 -11.08 -4.02 -1.04
C LEU A 180 -10.27 -3.65 0.21
N TYR A 181 -9.36 -4.55 0.57
CA TYR A 181 -8.48 -4.46 1.74
C TYR A 181 -7.05 -4.27 1.27
N PHE A 182 -6.25 -3.50 1.99
CA PHE A 182 -4.86 -3.28 1.60
C PHE A 182 -3.98 -2.88 2.77
N THR A 183 -2.72 -3.28 2.66
CA THR A 183 -1.66 -3.03 3.64
C THR A 183 -0.29 -3.11 2.96
N GLU A 184 0.74 -2.77 3.70
CA GLU A 184 2.10 -3.18 3.37
C GLU A 184 2.43 -4.52 4.06
N HIS A 185 3.28 -5.31 3.43
CA HIS A 185 3.61 -6.66 3.89
C HIS A 185 4.32 -6.63 5.26
N SER A 186 3.83 -7.41 6.22
CA SER A 186 4.29 -7.38 7.62
C SER A 186 3.91 -6.12 8.41
N TYR A 187 3.01 -5.28 7.90
CA TYR A 187 2.39 -4.21 8.66
C TYR A 187 1.12 -4.69 9.38
N ASP A 188 1.05 -4.49 10.69
CA ASP A 188 -0.08 -4.91 11.55
C ASP A 188 -1.36 -4.07 11.35
N PHE A 189 -1.43 -3.25 10.30
CA PHE A 189 -2.52 -2.31 10.06
C PHE A 189 -3.07 -2.42 8.63
N ILE A 190 -4.28 -2.96 8.53
CA ILE A 190 -5.00 -3.13 7.26
C ILE A 190 -6.09 -2.08 7.15
N VAL A 191 -6.21 -1.46 5.96
CA VAL A 191 -7.30 -0.54 5.64
C VAL A 191 -8.30 -1.21 4.69
N LYS A 192 -9.59 -0.92 4.89
CA LYS A 192 -10.66 -1.24 3.94
C LYS A 192 -11.04 0.02 3.17
N SER A 193 -11.12 -0.05 1.85
CA SER A 193 -11.64 1.03 1.00
C SER A 193 -13.13 1.30 1.24
N GLU A 194 -13.62 2.45 0.77
CA GLU A 194 -15.06 2.77 0.75
C GLU A 194 -15.73 2.24 -0.49
#